data_AF-A0AAE0KE05-F1
#
_entry.id   AF-A0AAE0KE05-F1
#
_cell.length_a   1.000
_cell.length_b   1.000
_cell.length_c   1.000
_cell.angle_alpha   90.00
_cell.angle_beta   90.00
_cell.angle_gamma   90.00
#
_symmetry.space_group_name_H-M   'P 1'
#
loop_
_entity.id
_entity.type
_entity.pdbx_description
1 polymer ?
#
loop_
_entity_poly.entity_id
_entity_poly.type
_entity_poly.pdbx_seq_one_letter_code
_entity_poly.pdbx_strand_id
1 'polypeptide(L)'
;MSKLPHFNFTSFWGTVVVDVFLFIIELLQHVFVDKNLRDTIWEIALSDKIVDSCRRAFEHADFLVKLELEGRPNTYNHYFNDSVQKARLKRLTEALKSKMSFGNTKSPQNSTVPWQILQDAVNNKSNSDQIKEEIHDTMEGYYTVARKRFVDIFCQQVVHYHLLDSPDSPLKVLTPALIMTMNDSTLDRVAGETQAARRERQRL
;
A
#
# COMPACT_ATOMS: atom_id res chain seq x y z
N MET A 1 9.03 -2.93 -19.83
CA MET A 1 8.68 -2.13 -18.63
C MET A 1 7.35 -1.43 -18.90
N SER A 2 6.22 -2.12 -18.72
CA SER A 2 4.92 -1.46 -18.75
C SER A 2 4.80 -0.64 -17.46
N LYS A 3 4.78 0.68 -17.63
CA LYS A 3 4.30 1.59 -16.60
C LYS A 3 2.89 1.12 -16.21
N LEU A 4 2.65 0.82 -14.94
CA LEU A 4 1.31 0.70 -14.38
C LEU A 4 0.62 2.06 -14.62
N PRO A 5 -0.34 2.19 -15.57
CA PRO A 5 -0.82 3.51 -15.98
C PRO A 5 -1.68 4.21 -14.93
N HIS A 6 -2.02 3.52 -13.83
CA HIS A 6 -3.04 3.98 -12.88
C HIS A 6 -2.64 3.90 -11.41
N PHE A 7 -1.41 3.46 -11.08
CA PHE A 7 -0.98 3.39 -9.69
C PHE A 7 0.39 4.03 -9.53
N ASN A 8 0.38 5.33 -9.24
CA ASN A 8 1.57 6.04 -8.82
C ASN A 8 1.82 5.72 -7.34
N PHE A 9 2.63 4.68 -7.08
CA PHE A 9 2.90 4.19 -5.73
C PHE A 9 3.41 5.29 -4.80
N THR A 10 4.28 6.19 -5.29
CA THR A 10 4.76 7.34 -4.51
C THR A 10 3.65 8.33 -4.19
N SER A 11 2.67 8.50 -5.08
CA SER A 11 1.48 9.33 -4.82
C SER A 11 0.54 8.67 -3.81
N PHE A 12 0.24 7.39 -3.96
CA PHE A 12 -0.66 6.66 -3.06
C PHE A 12 -0.10 6.60 -1.63
N TRP A 13 1.18 6.24 -1.50
CA TRP A 13 1.85 6.21 -0.20
C TRP A 13 1.91 7.60 0.44
N GLY A 14 2.26 8.63 -0.36
CA GLY A 14 2.25 10.02 0.11
C GLY A 14 0.89 10.42 0.67
N THR A 15 -0.21 10.03 0.02
CA THR A 15 -1.57 10.25 0.53
C THR A 15 -1.81 9.54 1.86
N VAL A 16 -1.46 8.26 1.99
CA VAL A 16 -1.68 7.50 3.24
C VAL A 16 -0.93 8.11 4.43
N VAL A 17 0.33 8.51 4.25
CA VAL A 17 1.10 9.17 5.32
C VAL A 17 0.47 10.51 5.71
N VAL A 18 0.06 11.30 4.71
CA VAL A 18 -0.60 12.60 4.94
C VAL A 18 -1.93 12.40 5.66
N ASP A 19 -2.74 11.43 5.26
CA ASP A 19 -4.04 11.15 5.89
C ASP A 19 -3.88 10.75 7.37
N VAL A 20 -2.92 9.88 7.69
CA VAL A 20 -2.62 9.51 9.08
C VAL A 20 -2.14 10.73 9.87
N PHE A 21 -1.28 11.56 9.29
CA PHE A 21 -0.77 12.75 9.97
C PHE A 21 -1.87 13.80 10.20
N LEU A 22 -2.73 14.04 9.21
CA LEU A 22 -3.88 14.93 9.31
C LEU A 22 -4.86 14.43 10.37
N PHE A 23 -5.17 13.13 10.37
CA PHE A 23 -6.02 12.52 11.39
C PHE A 23 -5.48 12.77 12.80
N ILE A 24 -4.17 12.65 13.02
CA ILE A 24 -3.57 12.91 14.33
C ILE A 24 -3.72 14.38 14.74
N ILE A 25 -3.48 15.30 13.81
CA ILE A 25 -3.65 16.74 14.07
C ILE A 25 -5.11 17.04 14.43
N GLU A 26 -6.06 16.52 13.66
CA GLU A 26 -7.49 16.70 13.91
C GLU A 26 -7.91 16.08 15.25
N LEU A 27 -7.42 14.88 15.58
CA LEU A 27 -7.67 14.22 16.85
C LEU A 27 -7.14 15.06 18.03
N LEU A 28 -5.92 15.60 17.91
CA LEU A 28 -5.35 16.46 18.94
C LEU A 28 -6.14 17.76 19.11
N GLN A 29 -6.63 18.34 18.02
CA GLN A 29 -7.52 19.52 18.08
C GLN A 29 -8.85 19.20 18.75
N HIS A 30 -9.38 18.00 18.56
CA HIS A 30 -10.63 17.57 19.18
C HIS A 30 -10.48 17.26 20.67
N VAL A 31 -9.39 16.60 21.07
CA VAL A 31 -9.14 16.20 22.46
C VAL A 31 -8.67 17.38 23.32
N PHE A 32 -7.82 18.25 22.77
CA PHE A 32 -7.26 19.40 23.50
C PHE A 32 -7.89 20.72 23.02
N VAL A 33 -8.89 21.19 23.77
CA VAL A 33 -9.59 22.47 23.51
C VAL A 33 -8.66 23.67 23.72
N ASP A 34 -7.77 23.61 24.70
CA ASP A 34 -6.78 24.67 24.95
C ASP A 34 -5.64 24.59 23.90
N LYS A 35 -5.53 25.67 23.12
CA LYS A 35 -4.49 25.82 22.09
C LYS A 35 -3.08 25.81 22.69
N ASN A 36 -2.84 26.50 23.79
CA ASN A 36 -1.50 26.57 24.38
C ASN A 36 -1.06 25.21 24.90
N LEU A 37 -1.99 24.47 25.50
CA LEU A 37 -1.78 23.09 25.95
C LEU A 37 -1.42 22.18 24.77
N ARG A 38 -2.24 22.22 23.71
CA ARG A 38 -2.03 21.43 22.50
C ARG A 38 -0.67 21.73 21.85
N ASP A 39 -0.35 23.01 21.67
CA ASP A 39 0.89 23.43 21.01
C ASP A 39 2.12 23.02 21.87
N THR A 40 2.01 23.10 23.20
CA THR A 40 3.06 22.67 24.14
C THR A 40 3.28 21.15 24.13
N ILE A 41 2.20 20.35 24.18
CA ILE A 41 2.30 18.88 24.09
C ILE A 41 2.86 18.46 22.74
N TRP A 42 2.43 19.14 21.67
CA TRP A 42 2.92 18.88 20.32
C TRP A 42 4.44 19.07 20.22
N GLU A 43 4.94 20.24 20.62
CA GLU A 43 6.37 20.58 20.54
C GLU A 43 7.24 19.73 21.47
N ILE A 44 6.79 19.44 22.68
CA ILE A 44 7.65 18.82 23.70
C ILE A 44 7.64 17.28 23.61
N ALA A 45 6.51 16.69 23.22
CA ALA A 45 6.29 15.26 23.43
C ALA A 45 5.96 14.48 22.17
N LEU A 46 5.33 15.10 21.17
CA LEU A 46 4.71 14.38 20.06
C LEU A 46 5.45 14.56 18.73
N SER A 47 5.93 15.76 18.39
CA SER A 47 6.49 16.05 17.06
C SER A 47 7.57 15.06 16.65
N ASP A 48 8.61 14.91 17.47
CA ASP A 48 9.78 14.11 17.14
C ASP A 48 9.42 12.62 17.06
N LYS A 49 8.58 12.14 17.98
CA LYS A 49 8.16 10.74 18.01
C LYS A 49 7.28 10.38 16.80
N ILE A 50 6.38 11.27 16.41
CA ILE A 50 5.53 11.09 15.22
C ILE A 50 6.39 11.10 13.97
N VAL A 51 7.29 12.08 13.82
CA VAL A 51 8.21 12.17 12.68
C VAL A 51 9.08 10.93 12.58
N ASP A 52 9.66 10.46 13.69
CA ASP A 52 10.45 9.24 13.71
C ASP A 52 9.64 8.00 13.34
N SER A 53 8.39 7.91 13.76
CA SER A 53 7.55 6.77 13.38
C SER A 53 7.16 6.80 11.90
N CYS A 54 6.83 7.97 11.36
CA CYS A 54 6.59 8.13 9.93
C CYS A 54 7.85 7.80 9.12
N ARG A 55 9.03 8.19 9.60
CA ARG A 55 10.32 7.84 8.99
C ARG A 55 10.56 6.34 8.96
N ARG A 56 10.32 5.61 10.06
CA ARG A 56 10.43 4.14 10.07
C ARG A 56 9.48 3.48 9.06
N ALA A 57 8.23 3.96 9.00
CA ALA A 57 7.26 3.45 8.03
C ALA A 57 7.74 3.70 6.59
N PHE A 58 8.32 4.87 6.31
CA PHE A 58 8.90 5.22 5.03
C PHE A 58 10.11 4.34 4.66
N GLU A 59 11.06 4.18 5.57
CA GLU A 59 12.24 3.32 5.37
C GLU A 59 11.81 1.88 5.07
N HIS A 60 10.79 1.38 5.76
CA HIS A 60 10.24 0.04 5.51
C HIS A 60 9.52 -0.07 4.16
N ALA A 61 8.76 0.96 3.77
CA ALA A 61 8.13 1.04 2.45
C ALA A 61 9.18 1.02 1.32
N ASP A 62 10.24 1.81 1.45
CA ASP A 62 11.33 1.87 0.48
C ASP A 62 12.06 0.52 0.37
N PHE A 63 12.29 -0.16 1.50
CA PHE A 63 12.81 -1.52 1.52
C PHE A 63 11.92 -2.51 0.74
N LEU A 64 10.60 -2.49 0.96
CA LEU A 64 9.66 -3.37 0.25
C LEU A 64 9.66 -3.10 -1.26
N VAL A 65 9.76 -1.83 -1.68
CA VAL A 65 9.86 -1.47 -3.10
C VAL A 65 11.15 -2.00 -3.72
N LYS A 66 12.29 -1.80 -3.06
CA LYS A 66 13.58 -2.30 -3.52
C LYS A 66 13.58 -3.82 -3.63
N LEU A 67 12.99 -4.51 -2.65
CA LEU A 67 12.88 -5.97 -2.66
C LEU A 67 12.14 -6.50 -3.90
N GLU A 68 11.04 -5.85 -4.30
CA GLU A 68 10.24 -6.28 -5.45
C GLU A 68 10.78 -5.80 -6.81
N LEU A 69 11.47 -4.66 -6.87
CA LEU A 69 11.95 -4.07 -8.13
C LEU A 69 13.40 -4.38 -8.48
N GLU A 70 14.28 -4.46 -7.48
CA GLU A 70 15.73 -4.70 -7.66
C GLU A 70 16.10 -6.16 -7.43
N GLY A 71 15.22 -6.92 -6.76
CA GLY A 71 15.40 -8.34 -6.51
C GLY A 71 15.29 -9.19 -7.77
N ARG A 72 15.84 -10.42 -7.69
CA ARG A 72 15.61 -11.43 -8.73
C ARG A 72 14.14 -11.86 -8.71
N PRO A 73 13.42 -11.80 -9.84
CA PRO A 73 12.03 -12.24 -9.92
C PRO A 73 11.90 -13.69 -9.46
N ASN A 74 11.34 -13.89 -8.26
CA ASN A 74 11.14 -15.21 -7.69
C ASN A 74 9.84 -15.28 -6.89
N THR A 75 9.22 -16.45 -6.93
CA THR A 75 7.99 -16.70 -6.19
C THR A 75 7.93 -18.15 -5.77
N TYR A 76 7.58 -18.36 -4.50
CA TYR A 76 7.25 -19.66 -3.94
C TYR A 76 5.73 -19.88 -3.88
N ASN A 77 4.96 -18.94 -4.43
CA ASN A 77 3.51 -19.04 -4.44
C ASN A 77 3.07 -20.11 -5.43
N HIS A 78 2.36 -21.13 -4.95
CA HIS A 78 1.85 -22.25 -5.76
C HIS A 78 0.89 -21.81 -6.88
N TYR A 79 0.21 -20.67 -6.74
CA TYR A 79 -0.64 -20.08 -7.79
C TYR A 79 0.14 -19.51 -8.98
N PHE A 80 1.47 -19.48 -8.93
CA PHE A 80 2.27 -18.99 -10.05
C PHE A 80 2.01 -19.81 -11.32
N ASN A 81 2.01 -21.14 -11.22
CA ASN A 81 1.75 -22.00 -12.36
C ASN A 81 0.36 -21.72 -12.95
N ASP A 82 -0.67 -21.62 -12.11
CA ASP A 82 -2.03 -21.28 -12.55
C ASP A 82 -2.10 -19.92 -13.24
N SER A 83 -1.33 -18.95 -12.77
CA SER A 83 -1.26 -17.60 -13.36
C SER A 83 -0.62 -17.64 -14.75
N VAL A 84 0.43 -18.44 -14.94
CA VAL A 84 1.06 -18.66 -16.25
C VAL A 84 0.10 -19.40 -17.20
N GLN A 85 -0.59 -20.45 -16.73
CA GLN A 85 -1.57 -21.16 -17.56
C GLN A 85 -2.73 -20.25 -17.99
N LYS A 86 -3.20 -19.36 -17.10
CA LYS A 86 -4.22 -18.36 -17.43
C LYS A 86 -3.74 -17.36 -18.49
N ALA A 87 -2.49 -16.89 -18.40
CA ALA A 87 -1.90 -16.01 -19.42
C ALA A 87 -1.84 -16.69 -20.79
N ARG A 88 -1.34 -17.94 -20.83
CA ARG A 88 -1.31 -18.76 -22.05
C ARG A 88 -2.69 -18.96 -22.67
N LEU A 89 -3.68 -19.33 -21.84
CA LEU A 89 -5.06 -19.53 -22.28
C LEU A 89 -5.67 -18.24 -22.82
N LYS A 90 -5.44 -17.11 -22.15
CA LYS A 90 -5.94 -15.79 -22.58
C LYS A 90 -5.41 -15.44 -23.97
N ARG A 91 -4.09 -15.55 -24.18
CA ARG A 91 -3.46 -15.28 -25.47
C ARG A 91 -3.97 -16.20 -26.57
N LEU A 92 -4.08 -17.50 -26.31
CA LEU A 92 -4.66 -18.45 -27.27
C LEU A 92 -6.12 -18.08 -27.60
N THR A 93 -6.91 -17.76 -26.58
CA THR A 93 -8.31 -17.35 -26.76
C THR A 93 -8.42 -16.08 -27.60
N GLU A 94 -7.57 -15.08 -27.38
CA GLU A 94 -7.53 -13.85 -28.17
C GLU A 94 -7.14 -14.11 -29.64
N ALA A 95 -6.13 -14.95 -29.86
CA ALA A 95 -5.73 -15.37 -31.21
C ALA A 95 -6.88 -16.10 -31.93
N LEU A 96 -7.62 -16.97 -31.24
CA LEU A 96 -8.74 -17.72 -31.81
C LEU A 96 -9.98 -16.84 -32.03
N LYS A 97 -10.28 -15.91 -31.13
CA LYS A 97 -11.40 -14.95 -31.28
C LYS A 97 -11.31 -14.17 -32.59
N SER A 98 -10.09 -13.77 -32.99
CA SER A 98 -9.88 -13.06 -34.25
C SER A 98 -10.20 -13.89 -35.50
N LYS A 99 -10.29 -15.22 -35.36
CA LYS A 99 -10.51 -16.19 -36.43
C LYS A 99 -11.79 -17.01 -36.24
N MET A 100 -12.65 -16.62 -35.29
CA MET A 100 -13.93 -17.28 -35.03
C MET A 100 -14.94 -16.96 -36.13
N SER A 101 -15.65 -17.98 -36.59
CA SER A 101 -16.84 -17.82 -37.41
C SER A 101 -18.07 -17.81 -36.50
N PHE A 102 -18.92 -16.81 -36.67
CA PHE A 102 -20.22 -16.74 -35.99
C PHE A 102 -21.29 -17.37 -36.89
N GLY A 103 -22.18 -18.18 -36.31
CA GLY A 103 -23.40 -18.61 -36.99
C GLY A 103 -24.39 -17.45 -37.22
N ASN A 104 -25.63 -17.76 -37.64
CA ASN A 104 -26.67 -16.76 -37.93
C ASN A 104 -27.00 -15.80 -36.77
N THR A 105 -26.64 -16.15 -35.54
CA THR A 105 -26.72 -15.27 -34.37
C THR A 105 -25.30 -15.00 -33.86
N LYS A 106 -24.94 -13.72 -33.67
CA LYS A 106 -23.67 -13.29 -33.06
C LYS A 106 -23.70 -13.54 -31.54
N SER A 107 -23.84 -14.80 -31.12
CA SER A 107 -23.70 -15.20 -29.72
C SER A 107 -22.37 -15.96 -29.52
N PRO A 108 -21.68 -15.77 -28.38
CA PRO A 108 -20.48 -16.55 -28.05
C PRO A 108 -20.74 -18.07 -28.03
N GLN A 109 -21.96 -18.48 -27.68
CA GLN A 109 -22.41 -19.87 -27.61
C GLN A 109 -22.53 -20.55 -28.98
N ASN A 110 -22.69 -19.79 -30.07
CA ASN A 110 -22.77 -20.32 -31.45
C ASN A 110 -21.49 -20.02 -32.26
N SER A 111 -20.37 -19.76 -31.59
CA SER A 111 -19.07 -19.57 -32.25
C SER A 111 -18.42 -20.91 -32.55
N THR A 112 -17.87 -21.06 -33.75
CA THR A 112 -17.09 -22.24 -34.15
C THR A 112 -15.71 -21.81 -34.61
N VAL A 113 -14.71 -22.62 -34.27
CA VAL A 113 -13.33 -22.48 -34.74
C VAL A 113 -13.03 -23.69 -35.62
N PRO A 114 -12.78 -23.50 -36.93
CA PRO A 114 -12.34 -24.58 -37.79
C PRO A 114 -11.09 -25.28 -37.24
N TRP A 115 -11.07 -26.62 -37.31
CA TRP A 115 -9.95 -27.42 -36.78
C TRP A 115 -8.58 -27.02 -37.34
N GLN A 116 -8.51 -26.71 -38.64
CA GLN A 116 -7.27 -26.26 -39.29
C GLN A 116 -6.75 -24.93 -38.71
N ILE A 117 -7.66 -24.00 -38.41
CA ILE A 117 -7.31 -22.70 -37.80
C ILE A 117 -6.73 -22.91 -36.40
N LEU A 118 -7.28 -23.87 -35.64
CA LEU A 118 -6.77 -24.24 -34.34
C LEU A 118 -5.38 -24.89 -34.43
N GLN A 119 -5.19 -25.82 -35.38
CA GLN A 119 -3.87 -26.43 -35.62
C GLN A 119 -2.82 -25.39 -36.02
N ASP A 120 -3.15 -24.47 -36.92
CA ASP A 120 -2.25 -23.39 -37.33
C ASP A 120 -1.91 -22.46 -36.16
N ALA A 121 -2.88 -22.13 -35.29
CA ALA A 121 -2.66 -21.28 -34.14
C ALA A 121 -1.69 -21.89 -33.11
N VAL A 122 -1.60 -23.22 -33.05
CA VAL A 122 -0.74 -23.96 -32.12
C VAL A 122 0.60 -24.31 -32.75
N ASN A 123 0.61 -24.78 -34.00
CA ASN A 123 1.79 -25.40 -34.63
C ASN A 123 2.55 -24.48 -35.57
N ASN A 124 1.92 -23.42 -36.10
CA ASN A 124 2.56 -22.55 -37.09
C ASN A 124 3.25 -21.36 -36.41
N LYS A 125 4.22 -21.65 -35.53
CA LYS A 125 5.05 -20.62 -34.87
C LYS A 125 6.52 -20.88 -35.07
N SER A 126 7.27 -19.81 -35.32
CA SER A 126 8.72 -19.87 -35.28
C SER A 126 9.20 -20.10 -33.85
N ASN A 127 10.36 -20.72 -33.68
CA ASN A 127 11.00 -20.90 -32.37
C ASN A 127 11.16 -19.56 -31.63
N SER A 128 11.52 -18.50 -32.37
CA SER A 128 11.65 -17.15 -31.83
C SER A 128 10.33 -16.64 -31.23
N ASP A 129 9.22 -16.82 -31.93
CA ASP A 129 7.93 -16.29 -31.48
C ASP A 129 7.37 -17.11 -30.32
N GLN A 130 7.62 -18.42 -30.29
CA GLN A 130 7.28 -19.26 -29.14
C GLN A 130 8.04 -18.82 -27.88
N ILE A 131 9.35 -18.57 -27.97
CA ILE A 131 10.16 -18.11 -26.83
C ILE A 131 9.68 -16.73 -26.33
N LYS A 132 9.36 -15.81 -27.25
CA LYS A 132 8.82 -14.49 -26.88
C LYS A 132 7.53 -14.61 -26.07
N GLU A 133 6.60 -15.43 -26.54
CA GLU A 133 5.32 -15.67 -25.86
C GLU A 133 5.52 -16.36 -24.50
N GLU A 134 6.42 -17.32 -24.42
CA GLU A 134 6.71 -18.02 -23.16
C GLU A 134 7.30 -17.05 -22.11
N ILE A 135 8.26 -16.21 -22.50
CA ILE A 135 8.82 -15.17 -21.61
C ILE A 135 7.70 -14.21 -21.20
N HIS A 136 6.87 -13.77 -22.14
CA HIS A 136 5.77 -12.85 -21.86
C HIS A 136 4.76 -13.44 -20.86
N ASP A 137 4.24 -14.64 -21.13
CA ASP A 137 3.23 -15.30 -20.30
C ASP A 137 3.79 -15.62 -18.90
N THR A 138 5.07 -16.00 -18.83
CA THR A 138 5.78 -16.23 -17.55
C THR A 138 5.91 -14.95 -16.74
N MET A 139 6.32 -13.85 -17.37
CA MET A 139 6.43 -12.54 -16.72
C MET A 139 5.05 -12.00 -16.30
N GLU A 140 4.02 -12.11 -17.13
CA GLU A 140 2.65 -11.71 -16.78
C GLU A 140 2.12 -12.50 -15.58
N GLY A 141 2.35 -13.82 -15.56
CA GLY A 141 2.03 -14.67 -14.41
C GLY A 141 2.76 -14.24 -13.15
N TYR A 142 4.06 -13.96 -13.25
CA TYR A 142 4.88 -13.49 -12.13
C TYR A 142 4.36 -12.15 -11.57
N TYR A 143 4.20 -11.15 -12.44
CA TYR A 143 3.72 -9.81 -12.05
C TYR A 143 2.31 -9.84 -11.44
N THR A 144 1.48 -10.81 -11.82
CA THR A 144 0.16 -10.98 -11.19
C THR A 144 0.29 -11.41 -9.74
N VAL A 145 1.19 -12.34 -9.43
CA VAL A 145 1.46 -12.78 -8.06
C VAL A 145 2.18 -11.70 -7.26
N ALA A 146 3.26 -11.14 -7.81
CA ALA A 146 4.09 -10.15 -7.13
C ALA A 146 3.31 -8.90 -6.73
N ARG A 147 2.45 -8.37 -7.61
CA ARG A 147 1.61 -7.20 -7.27
C ARG A 147 0.66 -7.45 -6.11
N LYS A 148 0.01 -8.63 -6.08
CA LYS A 148 -0.90 -8.99 -4.98
C LYS A 148 -0.14 -9.11 -3.66
N ARG A 149 0.99 -9.81 -3.67
CA ARG A 149 1.87 -9.95 -2.51
C ARG A 149 2.35 -8.61 -2.00
N PHE A 150 2.83 -7.75 -2.89
CA PHE A 150 3.35 -6.44 -2.53
C PHE A 150 2.29 -5.56 -1.85
N VAL A 151 1.09 -5.44 -2.44
CA VAL A 151 0.01 -4.63 -1.86
C VAL A 151 -0.40 -5.17 -0.48
N ASP A 152 -0.52 -6.49 -0.34
CA ASP A 152 -0.89 -7.11 0.93
C ASP A 152 0.16 -6.85 2.03
N ILE A 153 1.42 -7.15 1.73
CA ILE A 153 2.56 -6.94 2.65
C ILE A 153 2.69 -5.46 3.01
N PHE A 154 2.57 -4.57 2.03
CA PHE A 154 2.65 -3.13 2.24
C PHE A 154 1.57 -2.64 3.20
N CYS A 155 0.30 -2.98 2.95
CA CYS A 155 -0.80 -2.59 3.82
C CYS A 155 -0.64 -3.17 5.24
N GLN A 156 -0.25 -4.43 5.36
CA GLN A 156 -0.06 -5.07 6.66
C GLN A 156 1.11 -4.47 7.46
N GLN A 157 2.27 -4.32 6.83
CA GLN A 157 3.49 -3.96 7.55
C GLN A 157 3.65 -2.44 7.67
N VAL A 158 3.45 -1.71 6.58
CA VAL A 158 3.69 -0.27 6.58
C VAL A 158 2.50 0.46 7.19
N VAL A 159 1.29 0.20 6.69
CA VAL A 159 0.09 0.94 7.15
C VAL A 159 -0.36 0.42 8.51
N HIS A 160 -0.84 -0.82 8.60
CA HIS A 160 -1.38 -1.32 9.86
C HIS A 160 -0.31 -1.37 10.95
N TYR A 161 0.82 -2.03 10.73
CA TYR A 161 1.82 -2.14 11.77
C TYR A 161 2.55 -0.83 12.07
N HIS A 162 3.31 -0.25 11.13
CA HIS A 162 4.14 0.92 11.46
C HIS A 162 3.36 2.21 11.73
N LEU A 163 2.26 2.47 11.01
CA LEU A 163 1.50 3.71 11.17
C LEU A 163 0.35 3.62 12.19
N LEU A 164 -0.19 2.44 12.47
CA LEU A 164 -1.37 2.33 13.35
C LEU A 164 -1.10 1.53 14.63
N ASP A 165 -0.50 0.34 14.51
CA ASP A 165 -0.55 -0.67 15.57
C ASP A 165 0.71 -0.85 16.40
N SER A 166 1.88 -0.48 15.88
CA SER A 166 3.15 -0.56 16.59
C SER A 166 3.06 0.21 17.92
N PRO A 167 3.72 -0.26 19.00
CA PRO A 167 3.78 0.50 20.26
C PRO A 167 4.28 1.94 20.08
N ASP A 168 5.18 2.13 19.12
CA ASP A 168 5.74 3.43 18.78
C ASP A 168 5.03 4.10 17.58
N SER A 169 3.84 3.61 17.19
CA SER A 169 3.08 4.16 16.07
C SER A 169 2.64 5.60 16.36
N PRO A 170 2.45 6.44 15.34
CA PRO A 170 1.94 7.80 15.50
C PRO A 170 0.61 7.91 16.28
N LEU A 171 -0.20 6.85 16.29
CA LEU A 171 -1.45 6.80 17.06
C LEU A 171 -1.26 6.41 18.53
N LYS A 172 -0.15 5.75 18.86
CA LYS A 172 0.13 5.19 20.19
C LYS A 172 1.27 5.91 20.91
N VAL A 173 1.92 6.90 20.29
CA VAL A 173 2.99 7.69 20.93
C VAL A 173 2.53 8.42 22.20
N LEU A 174 1.29 8.90 22.26
CA LEU A 174 0.77 9.59 23.44
C LEU A 174 0.28 8.56 24.46
N THR A 175 1.12 8.23 25.43
CA THR A 175 0.80 7.27 26.49
C THR A 175 0.87 7.92 27.88
N PRO A 176 0.19 7.34 28.90
CA PRO A 176 0.38 7.76 30.28
C PRO A 176 1.85 7.71 30.73
N ALA A 177 2.61 6.71 30.27
CA ALA A 177 4.04 6.61 30.55
C ALA A 177 4.83 7.79 29.99
N LEU A 178 4.51 8.26 28.78
CA LEU A 178 5.13 9.46 28.21
C LEU A 178 4.83 10.70 29.06
N ILE A 179 3.60 10.84 29.54
CA ILE A 179 3.21 11.96 30.42
C ILE A 179 4.00 11.91 31.73
N MET A 180 4.20 10.71 32.32
CA MET A 180 4.98 10.56 33.55
C MET A 180 6.47 10.86 33.39
N THR A 181 7.02 10.80 32.17
CA THR A 181 8.41 11.18 31.91
C THR A 181 8.61 12.71 31.75
N MET A 182 7.53 13.49 31.71
CA MET A 182 7.62 14.94 31.64
C MET A 182 8.13 15.49 32.98
N ASN A 183 9.04 16.46 32.94
CA ASN A 183 9.52 17.12 34.15
C ASN A 183 8.48 18.10 34.71
N ASP A 184 8.63 18.49 35.99
CA ASP A 184 7.70 19.40 36.68
C ASP A 184 7.50 20.73 35.94
N SER A 185 8.54 21.26 35.30
CA SER A 185 8.43 22.51 34.53
C SER A 185 7.61 22.35 33.24
N THR A 186 7.66 21.19 32.61
CA THR A 186 6.84 20.83 31.45
C THR A 186 5.42 20.56 31.88
N LEU A 187 5.22 19.84 32.99
CA LEU A 187 3.91 19.61 33.58
C LEU A 187 3.24 20.92 34.01
N ASP A 188 3.97 21.89 34.56
CA ASP A 188 3.41 23.19 34.93
C ASP A 188 3.09 24.05 33.69
N ARG A 189 3.82 23.89 32.59
CA ARG A 189 3.46 24.52 31.30
C ARG A 189 2.24 23.89 30.63
N VAL A 190 1.99 22.60 30.88
CA VAL A 190 0.93 21.79 30.25
C VAL A 190 -0.34 21.82 31.10
N ALA A 191 -0.24 21.65 32.42
CA ALA A 191 -1.36 21.53 33.34
C ALA A 191 -1.43 22.66 34.38
N GLY A 192 -0.49 23.62 34.35
CA GLY A 192 -0.52 24.77 35.25
C GLY A 192 -1.71 25.66 34.95
N GLU A 193 -2.47 26.01 36.00
CA GLU A 193 -3.55 26.97 35.88
C GLU A 193 -3.04 28.31 35.32
N THR A 194 -3.80 28.89 34.40
CA THR A 194 -3.59 30.28 34.03
C THR A 194 -3.67 31.18 35.26
N GLN A 195 -2.85 32.24 35.27
CA GLN A 195 -2.78 33.16 36.40
C GLN A 195 -4.14 33.77 36.77
N ALA A 196 -5.05 33.89 35.79
CA ALA A 196 -6.43 34.30 36.00
C ALA A 196 -7.25 33.25 36.78
N ALA A 197 -7.19 31.97 36.38
CA ALA A 197 -7.88 30.88 37.06
C ALA A 197 -7.37 30.70 38.50
N ARG A 198 -6.05 30.84 38.71
CA ARG A 198 -5.43 30.74 40.03
C ARG A 198 -5.87 31.89 40.96
N ARG A 199 -6.00 33.11 40.42
CA ARG A 199 -6.51 34.28 41.17
C ARG A 199 -7.98 34.13 41.51
N GLU A 200 -8.80 33.61 40.59
CA GLU A 200 -10.23 33.39 40.83
C GLU A 200 -10.47 32.30 41.89
N ARG A 201 -9.71 31.21 41.84
CA ARG A 201 -9.77 30.16 42.87
C ARG A 201 -9.32 30.66 44.25
N GLN A 202 -8.32 31.56 44.31
CA GLN A 202 -7.94 32.21 45.57
C GLN A 202 -8.99 33.21 46.09
N ARG A 203 -9.96 33.58 45.25
CA ARG A 203 -11.03 34.52 45.56
C ARG A 203 -12.31 33.84 46.06
N LEU A 204 -12.45 32.53 45.83
CA LEU A 204 -13.52 31.64 46.32
C LEU A 204 -13.11 31.00 47.66
#